data_AF-A0A6A7M0G0-F1
#
_entry.id   AF-A0A6A7M0G0-F1
#
_cell.length_a   1.000
_cell.length_b   1.000
_cell.length_c   1.000
_cell.angle_alpha   90.00
_cell.angle_beta   90.00
_cell.angle_gamma   90.00
#
_symmetry.space_group_name_H-M   'P 1'
#
loop_
_entity.id
_entity.type
_entity.pdbx_description
1 polymer ?
#
loop_
_entity_poly.entity_id
_entity_poly.type
_entity_poly.pdbx_seq_one_letter_code
_entity_poly.pdbx_strand_id
1 'polypeptide(L)'
;MMARSGRMPWRRLLTAVLAAVAIFLYWTHVAERGQRDLVRSPAATDTSMSTQSRGWGASAGFADQRRLDEHFEKHGAEFGRITKQDYLRQAQLLRDARVGGPVLEAVRRDGVVTRYDQQTGAFIAFNANGVIRTFFKPNDGERYWRRQAERRE
;
A
#
# COMPACT_ATOMS: atom_id res chain seq x y z
N MET A 1 -28.45 -11.88 -49.64
CA MET A 1 -29.26 -12.49 -48.56
C MET A 1 -28.49 -12.32 -47.24
N MET A 2 -29.04 -11.51 -46.33
CA MET A 2 -28.93 -11.41 -44.86
C MET A 2 -27.60 -11.65 -44.08
N ALA A 3 -27.33 -10.70 -43.18
CA ALA A 3 -26.27 -10.65 -42.16
C ALA A 3 -26.42 -11.66 -41.01
N ARG A 4 -25.35 -11.88 -40.23
CA ARG A 4 -25.44 -11.95 -38.75
C ARG A 4 -24.10 -11.79 -38.04
N SER A 5 -24.02 -10.72 -37.26
CA SER A 5 -22.97 -10.36 -36.32
C SER A 5 -23.06 -11.17 -35.03
N GLY A 6 -21.97 -11.82 -34.63
CA GLY A 6 -21.84 -12.55 -33.37
C GLY A 6 -21.61 -11.60 -32.19
N ARG A 7 -22.70 -11.21 -31.52
CA ARG A 7 -22.69 -10.45 -30.26
C ARG A 7 -22.01 -11.27 -29.16
N MET A 8 -20.92 -10.73 -28.59
CA MET A 8 -20.34 -11.24 -27.34
C MET A 8 -21.39 -11.18 -26.21
N PRO A 9 -21.56 -12.24 -25.40
CA PRO A 9 -22.66 -12.35 -24.45
C PRO A 9 -22.48 -11.35 -23.30
N TRP A 10 -23.44 -10.42 -23.20
CA TRP A 10 -23.55 -9.34 -22.20
C TRP A 10 -23.42 -9.77 -20.73
N ARG A 11 -23.51 -11.06 -20.43
CA ARG A 11 -23.42 -11.61 -19.08
C ARG A 11 -22.00 -11.51 -18.48
N ARG A 12 -20.95 -11.29 -19.28
CA ARG A 12 -19.57 -11.09 -18.80
C ARG A 12 -19.15 -9.61 -18.64
N LEU A 13 -19.90 -8.68 -19.23
CA LEU A 13 -19.68 -7.24 -19.02
C LEU A 13 -20.36 -6.74 -17.74
N LEU A 14 -21.49 -7.34 -17.35
CA LEU A 14 -22.21 -6.96 -16.13
C LEU A 14 -21.45 -7.33 -14.84
N THR A 15 -20.70 -8.44 -14.81
CA THR A 15 -19.89 -8.83 -13.64
C THR A 15 -18.64 -7.96 -13.46
N ALA A 16 -18.04 -7.47 -14.55
CA ALA A 16 -16.88 -6.57 -14.48
C ALA A 16 -17.26 -5.16 -13.99
N VAL A 17 -18.43 -4.65 -14.38
CA VAL A 17 -18.95 -3.36 -13.92
C VAL A 17 -19.38 -3.41 -12.44
N LEU A 18 -19.98 -4.51 -11.99
CA LEU A 18 -20.36 -4.68 -10.57
C LEU A 18 -19.13 -4.76 -9.64
N ALA A 19 -18.04 -5.39 -10.07
CA ALA A 19 -16.79 -5.42 -9.30
C ALA A 19 -16.13 -4.04 -9.22
N ALA A 20 -16.12 -3.27 -10.32
CA ALA A 20 -15.58 -1.92 -10.33
C ALA A 20 -16.43 -0.94 -9.48
N VAL A 21 -17.76 -1.07 -9.49
CA VAL A 21 -18.68 -0.30 -8.64
C VAL A 21 -18.52 -0.69 -7.16
N ALA A 22 -18.33 -1.97 -6.84
CA ALA A 22 -18.07 -2.41 -5.46
C ALA A 22 -16.72 -1.89 -4.93
N ILE A 23 -15.68 -1.87 -5.78
CA ILE A 23 -14.37 -1.29 -5.43
C ILE A 23 -14.49 0.24 -5.27
N PHE A 24 -15.22 0.92 -6.15
CA PHE A 24 -15.46 2.36 -6.04
C PHE A 24 -16.26 2.73 -4.79
N LEU A 25 -17.33 2.00 -4.48
CA LEU A 25 -18.14 2.20 -3.27
C LEU A 25 -17.38 1.82 -1.98
N TYR A 26 -16.48 0.84 -2.04
CA TYR A 26 -15.58 0.53 -0.92
C TYR A 26 -14.61 1.68 -0.65
N TRP A 27 -14.06 2.31 -1.70
CA TRP A 27 -13.20 3.49 -1.56
C TRP A 27 -13.95 4.75 -1.11
N THR A 28 -15.23 4.94 -1.45
CA THR A 28 -16.03 6.08 -0.94
C THR A 28 -16.53 5.88 0.49
N HIS A 29 -16.87 4.65 0.92
CA HIS A 29 -17.34 4.40 2.29
C HIS A 29 -16.23 4.34 3.35
N VAL A 30 -14.97 4.15 2.96
CA VAL A 30 -13.82 4.17 3.90
C VAL A 30 -13.45 5.61 4.33
N ALA A 31 -13.93 6.64 3.63
CA ALA A 31 -13.60 8.04 3.90
C ALA A 31 -14.54 8.77 4.86
N GLU A 32 -15.71 8.22 5.23
CA GLU A 32 -16.76 8.99 5.96
C GLU A 32 -17.09 8.49 7.38
N ARG A 33 -16.29 7.61 7.98
CA ARG A 33 -16.57 7.08 9.33
C ARG A 33 -15.76 7.77 10.44
N GLY A 34 -15.54 9.08 10.30
CA GLY A 34 -14.59 9.83 11.14
C GLY A 34 -15.09 11.11 11.80
N GLN A 35 -16.38 11.45 11.80
CA GLN A 35 -16.87 12.71 12.38
C GLN A 35 -18.29 12.66 12.95
N ARG A 36 -18.57 11.82 13.95
CA ARG A 36 -19.63 11.96 15.00
C ARG A 36 -19.10 11.09 16.15
N ASP A 37 -18.63 11.61 17.28
CA ASP A 37 -19.44 12.23 18.31
C ASP A 37 -18.58 13.13 19.22
N LEU A 38 -18.94 14.40 19.27
CA LEU A 38 -18.52 15.37 20.28
C LEU A 38 -19.67 15.51 21.30
N VAL A 39 -19.65 14.74 22.39
CA VAL A 39 -20.40 15.06 23.62
C VAL A 39 -19.54 14.76 24.85
N ARG A 40 -18.90 15.83 25.35
CA ARG A 40 -18.55 16.21 26.74
C ARG A 40 -19.21 15.35 27.85
N SER A 41 -18.61 14.87 28.95
CA SER A 41 -17.59 15.37 29.91
C SER A 41 -17.34 14.33 31.06
N PRO A 42 -16.59 14.60 32.17
CA PRO A 42 -15.26 14.05 32.45
C PRO A 42 -15.16 13.13 33.70
N ALA A 43 -14.28 12.11 33.67
CA ALA A 43 -13.56 11.58 34.86
C ALA A 43 -12.76 10.32 34.50
N ALA A 44 -11.67 10.12 35.25
CA ALA A 44 -10.86 8.89 35.39
C ALA A 44 -9.84 8.60 34.26
N THR A 45 -8.64 9.13 34.50
CA THR A 45 -7.36 8.40 34.68
C THR A 45 -7.13 7.09 33.91
N ASP A 46 -5.95 7.04 33.30
CA ASP A 46 -5.21 5.88 32.82
C ASP A 46 -5.77 5.13 31.59
N THR A 47 -5.29 5.55 30.42
CA THR A 47 -4.23 4.81 29.71
C THR A 47 -4.08 5.47 28.34
N SER A 48 -2.95 6.13 28.12
CA SER A 48 -2.51 6.60 26.81
C SER A 48 -2.19 5.40 25.89
N MET A 49 -3.22 4.69 25.41
CA MET A 49 -3.12 3.93 24.17
C MET A 49 -3.48 4.85 23.02
N SER A 50 -2.65 5.88 22.81
CA SER A 50 -2.46 6.38 21.47
C SER A 50 -1.81 5.23 20.71
N THR A 51 -2.65 4.43 20.03
CA THR A 51 -2.19 3.67 18.86
C THR A 51 -1.73 4.75 17.89
N GLN A 52 -0.48 5.15 18.04
CA GLN A 52 0.20 6.03 17.12
C GLN A 52 0.07 5.32 15.78
N SER A 53 -0.86 5.77 14.93
CA SER A 53 -0.46 5.98 13.56
C SER A 53 0.86 6.74 13.71
N ARG A 54 1.98 6.07 13.40
CA ARG A 54 3.23 6.80 13.24
C ARG A 54 2.96 7.68 12.04
N GLY A 55 2.39 8.84 12.31
CA GLY A 55 2.13 9.90 11.37
C GLY A 55 3.48 10.50 11.03
N TRP A 56 4.34 9.71 10.39
CA TRP A 56 5.21 10.25 9.37
C TRP A 56 4.24 11.02 8.48
N GLY A 57 4.28 12.36 8.54
CA GLY A 57 3.33 13.17 7.79
C GLY A 57 3.19 12.61 6.38
N ALA A 58 1.99 12.65 5.79
CA ALA A 58 1.67 12.03 4.50
C ALA A 58 2.62 12.40 3.33
N SER A 59 3.62 13.26 3.58
CA SER A 59 4.70 13.70 2.71
C SER A 59 5.99 12.87 2.76
N ALA A 60 6.25 12.01 3.76
CA ALA A 60 7.51 11.26 3.77
C ALA A 60 7.56 10.33 2.53
N GLY A 61 8.60 10.43 1.71
CA GLY A 61 8.79 9.65 0.49
C GLY A 61 10.18 9.04 0.47
N PHE A 62 10.83 9.02 -0.69
CA PHE A 62 12.27 8.82 -0.77
C PHE A 62 13.02 10.01 -0.13
N ALA A 63 14.30 9.82 0.19
CA ALA A 63 15.11 10.84 0.87
C ALA A 63 15.20 12.16 0.07
N ASP A 64 15.22 12.07 -1.27
CA ASP A 64 15.22 13.21 -2.17
C ASP A 64 14.62 12.81 -3.54
N GLN A 65 14.37 13.80 -4.41
CA GLN A 65 13.80 13.58 -5.73
C GLN A 65 14.69 12.69 -6.61
N ARG A 66 16.02 12.83 -6.53
CA ARG A 66 16.97 12.03 -7.31
C ARG A 66 16.86 10.55 -6.94
N ARG A 67 16.70 10.22 -5.66
CA ARG A 67 16.49 8.84 -5.19
C ARG A 67 15.18 8.26 -5.71
N LEU A 68 14.09 9.04 -5.72
CA LEU A 68 12.84 8.61 -6.33
C LEU A 68 13.01 8.35 -7.83
N ASP A 69 13.71 9.24 -8.54
CA ASP A 69 13.95 9.13 -9.97
C ASP A 69 14.75 7.86 -10.31
N GLU A 70 15.87 7.63 -9.61
CA GLU A 70 16.70 6.44 -9.73
C GLU A 70 15.91 5.15 -9.46
N HIS A 71 15.04 5.16 -8.45
CA HIS A 71 14.22 3.98 -8.12
C HIS A 71 13.14 3.73 -9.16
N PHE A 72 12.48 4.79 -9.63
CA PHE A 72 11.43 4.69 -10.63
C PHE A 72 11.99 4.19 -11.97
N GLU A 73 13.17 4.65 -12.38
CA GLU A 73 13.83 4.17 -13.60
C GLU A 73 14.13 2.67 -13.53
N LYS A 74 14.55 2.16 -12.37
CA LYS A 74 14.90 0.75 -12.19
C LYS A 74 13.68 -0.16 -12.02
N HIS A 75 12.69 0.28 -11.25
CA HIS A 75 11.63 -0.60 -10.74
C HIS A 75 10.22 -0.18 -11.17
N GLY A 76 10.03 1.01 -11.75
CA GLY A 76 8.71 1.51 -12.12
C GLY A 76 7.94 0.59 -13.06
N ALA A 77 8.65 -0.04 -14.02
CA ALA A 77 8.06 -0.96 -14.99
C ALA A 77 7.48 -2.24 -14.35
N GLU A 78 7.95 -2.65 -13.17
CA GLU A 78 7.46 -3.83 -12.43
C GLU A 78 6.00 -3.65 -11.95
N PHE A 79 5.52 -2.41 -11.91
CA PHE A 79 4.17 -2.03 -11.53
C PHE A 79 3.29 -1.69 -12.74
N GLY A 80 3.78 -1.96 -13.96
CA GLY A 80 3.08 -1.69 -15.20
C GLY A 80 3.33 -0.28 -15.75
N ARG A 81 2.41 0.21 -16.59
CA ARG A 81 2.50 1.54 -17.19
C ARG A 81 1.95 2.58 -16.22
N ILE A 82 2.77 2.97 -15.24
CA ILE A 82 2.41 3.94 -14.20
C ILE A 82 3.27 5.20 -14.27
N THR A 83 2.79 6.29 -13.69
CA THR A 83 3.60 7.50 -13.52
C THR A 83 4.53 7.36 -12.32
N LYS A 84 5.57 8.20 -12.25
CA LYS A 84 6.45 8.31 -11.08
C LYS A 84 5.67 8.68 -9.79
N GLN A 85 4.64 9.51 -9.93
CA GLN A 85 3.79 9.89 -8.81
C GLN A 85 2.95 8.71 -8.31
N ASP A 86 2.40 7.89 -9.21
CA ASP A 86 1.68 6.67 -8.84
C ASP A 86 2.60 5.68 -8.14
N TYR A 87 3.84 5.54 -8.62
CA TYR A 87 4.85 4.69 -7.98
C TYR A 87 5.16 5.13 -6.55
N LEU A 88 5.40 6.43 -6.34
CA LEU A 88 5.60 6.99 -4.99
C LEU A 88 4.37 6.74 -4.10
N ARG A 89 3.17 6.98 -4.62
CA ARG A 89 1.92 6.77 -3.88
C ARG A 89 1.77 5.30 -3.49
N GLN A 90 2.04 4.35 -4.38
CA GLN A 90 1.97 2.92 -4.07
C GLN A 90 2.99 2.53 -2.98
N ALA A 91 4.21 3.07 -3.04
CA ALA A 91 5.20 2.85 -1.98
C ALA A 91 4.70 3.37 -0.63
N GLN A 92 4.15 4.59 -0.59
CA GLN A 92 3.59 5.17 0.62
C GLN A 92 2.40 4.36 1.15
N LEU A 93 1.49 3.91 0.27
CA LEU A 93 0.37 3.06 0.65
C LEU A 93 0.83 1.76 1.31
N LEU A 94 1.85 1.08 0.77
CA LEU A 94 2.37 -0.14 1.39
C LEU A 94 3.10 0.15 2.72
N ARG A 95 3.84 1.27 2.79
CA ARG A 95 4.48 1.74 4.03
C ARG A 95 3.48 2.01 5.14
N ASP A 96 2.30 2.53 4.79
CA ASP A 96 1.29 2.99 5.75
C ASP A 96 0.17 1.98 5.95
N ALA A 97 0.18 0.87 5.20
CA ALA A 97 -0.79 -0.21 5.29
C ALA A 97 -0.88 -0.80 6.71
N ARG A 98 -2.05 -1.32 7.07
CA ARG A 98 -2.20 -2.10 8.29
C ARG A 98 -1.46 -3.42 8.14
N VAL A 99 -0.66 -3.79 9.14
CA VAL A 99 0.01 -5.09 9.20
C VAL A 99 -1.00 -6.18 9.55
N GLY A 100 -0.86 -7.35 8.94
CA GLY A 100 -1.81 -8.46 9.04
C GLY A 100 -2.70 -8.58 7.81
N GLY A 101 -3.25 -9.78 7.58
CA GLY A 101 -3.83 -10.13 6.29
C GLY A 101 -2.71 -10.39 5.27
N PRO A 102 -2.73 -9.76 4.08
CA PRO A 102 -1.73 -10.01 3.04
C PRO A 102 -0.39 -9.29 3.27
N VAL A 103 -0.31 -8.38 4.24
CA VAL A 103 0.89 -7.59 4.51
C VAL A 103 1.70 -8.22 5.63
N LEU A 104 2.88 -8.72 5.27
CA LEU A 104 3.91 -9.21 6.19
C LEU A 104 4.85 -8.06 6.58
N GLU A 105 5.33 -8.05 7.82
CA GLU A 105 6.27 -7.05 8.33
C GLU A 105 7.43 -7.71 9.07
N ALA A 106 8.62 -7.13 8.93
CA ALA A 106 9.77 -7.42 9.79
C ALA A 106 10.48 -6.12 10.16
N VAL A 107 10.88 -6.00 11.43
CA VAL A 107 11.60 -4.83 11.97
C VAL A 107 13.00 -5.27 12.39
N ARG A 108 14.02 -4.61 11.84
CA ARG A 108 15.43 -4.84 12.17
C ARG A 108 15.83 -4.09 13.44
N ARG A 109 16.98 -4.45 14.02
CA ARG A 109 17.52 -3.83 15.24
C ARG A 109 17.85 -2.35 15.06
N ASP A 110 18.31 -1.96 13.88
CA ASP A 110 18.57 -0.58 13.47
C ASP A 110 17.30 0.26 13.23
N GLY A 111 16.12 -0.32 13.46
CA GLY A 111 14.83 0.35 13.29
C GLY A 111 14.33 0.39 11.84
N VAL A 112 15.01 -0.26 10.90
CA VAL A 112 14.53 -0.40 9.52
C VAL A 112 13.37 -1.37 9.49
N VAL A 113 12.27 -0.94 8.89
CA VAL A 113 11.07 -1.75 8.70
C VAL A 113 11.02 -2.23 7.25
N THR A 114 10.72 -3.51 7.07
CA THR A 114 10.43 -4.10 5.76
C THR A 114 9.01 -4.62 5.74
N ARG A 115 8.32 -4.45 4.62
CA ARG A 115 7.00 -5.05 4.39
C ARG A 115 6.93 -5.73 3.05
N TYR A 116 6.08 -6.75 2.99
CA TYR A 116 5.77 -7.47 1.77
C TYR A 116 4.26 -7.68 1.68
N ASP A 117 3.67 -7.26 0.57
CA ASP A 117 2.28 -7.52 0.25
C ASP A 117 2.17 -8.76 -0.64
N GLN A 118 1.60 -9.82 -0.08
CA GLN A 118 1.40 -11.12 -0.73
C GLN A 118 0.43 -11.05 -1.92
N GLN A 119 -0.46 -10.05 -1.98
CA GLN A 119 -1.41 -9.90 -3.09
C GLN A 119 -0.76 -9.26 -4.31
N THR A 120 0.02 -8.21 -4.11
CA THR A 120 0.64 -7.44 -5.21
C THR A 120 2.05 -7.93 -5.55
N GLY A 121 2.67 -8.69 -4.64
CA GLY A 121 4.07 -9.08 -4.70
C GLY A 121 5.03 -7.93 -4.40
N ALA A 122 4.54 -6.81 -3.90
CA ALA A 122 5.35 -5.62 -3.65
C ALA A 122 6.12 -5.73 -2.33
N PHE A 123 7.38 -5.34 -2.36
CA PHE A 123 8.28 -5.24 -1.22
C PHE A 123 8.67 -3.78 -0.99
N ILE A 124 8.77 -3.38 0.28
CA ILE A 124 9.27 -2.06 0.68
C ILE A 124 10.22 -2.17 1.87
N ALA A 125 11.21 -1.29 1.94
CA ALA A 125 11.95 -1.02 3.17
C ALA A 125 12.02 0.48 3.46
N PHE A 126 11.91 0.86 4.72
CA PHE A 126 11.93 2.26 5.16
C PHE A 126 12.53 2.40 6.56
N ASN A 127 13.07 3.58 6.83
CA ASN A 127 13.66 3.90 8.14
C ASN A 127 12.58 4.13 9.20
N ALA A 128 12.96 4.11 10.48
CA ALA A 128 12.05 4.42 11.59
C ALA A 128 11.37 5.80 11.48
N ASN A 129 11.97 6.75 10.75
CA ASN A 129 11.41 8.06 10.44
C ASN A 129 10.51 8.10 9.18
N GLY A 130 10.21 6.95 8.57
CA GLY A 130 9.30 6.83 7.43
C GLY A 130 9.93 7.07 6.06
N VAL A 131 11.22 7.44 5.99
CA VAL A 131 11.93 7.63 4.72
C VAL A 131 12.08 6.29 4.00
N ILE A 132 11.57 6.22 2.77
CA ILE A 132 11.60 5.05 1.91
C ILE A 132 13.04 4.83 1.42
N ARG A 133 13.54 3.61 1.65
CA ARG A 133 14.86 3.16 1.15
C ARG A 133 14.74 2.43 -0.18
N THR A 134 13.68 1.64 -0.36
CA THR A 134 13.42 0.85 -1.58
C THR A 134 11.96 0.46 -1.68
N PHE A 135 11.47 0.28 -2.91
CA PHE A 135 10.16 -0.25 -3.25
C PHE A 135 10.26 -0.98 -4.60
N PHE A 136 9.85 -2.24 -4.70
CA PHE A 136 9.94 -3.03 -5.94
C PHE A 136 9.18 -4.37 -5.81
N LYS A 137 9.10 -5.17 -6.88
CA LYS A 137 8.59 -6.55 -6.89
C LYS A 137 9.74 -7.55 -7.05
N PRO A 138 10.18 -8.24 -5.99
CA PRO A 138 11.24 -9.24 -6.11
C PRO A 138 10.78 -10.43 -6.96
N ASN A 139 11.66 -10.92 -7.85
CA ASN A 139 11.40 -12.11 -8.67
C ASN A 139 11.09 -13.36 -7.83
N ASP A 140 11.75 -13.52 -6.68
CA ASP A 140 11.52 -14.64 -5.76
C ASP A 140 10.31 -14.42 -4.82
N GLY A 141 9.59 -13.30 -4.96
CA GLY A 141 8.43 -12.96 -4.15
C GLY A 141 8.69 -13.04 -2.64
N GLU A 142 7.81 -13.73 -1.93
CA GLU A 142 7.90 -13.88 -0.48
C GLU A 142 9.21 -14.53 -0.02
N ARG A 143 9.83 -15.42 -0.82
CA ARG A 143 11.13 -16.02 -0.47
C ARG A 143 12.21 -14.96 -0.36
N TYR A 144 12.19 -13.92 -1.19
CA TYR A 144 13.09 -12.78 -1.04
C TYR A 144 12.82 -12.07 0.29
N TRP A 145 11.57 -11.76 0.61
CA TRP A 145 11.20 -11.07 1.85
C TRP A 145 11.67 -11.85 3.08
N ARG A 146 11.48 -13.18 3.13
CA ARG A 146 11.94 -14.02 4.25
C ARG A 146 13.45 -13.89 4.47
N ARG A 147 14.25 -13.94 3.39
CA ARG A 147 15.71 -13.71 3.48
C ARG A 147 16.07 -12.32 3.99
N GLN A 148 15.28 -11.28 3.67
CA GLN A 148 15.49 -9.94 4.22
C GLN A 148 15.13 -9.87 5.71
N ALA A 149 14.01 -10.48 6.09
CA ALA A 149 13.50 -10.50 7.46
C ALA A 149 14.45 -11.24 8.43
N GLU A 150 15.17 -12.24 7.93
CA GLU A 150 16.14 -13.01 8.71
C GLU A 150 17.47 -12.29 8.93
N ARG A 151 17.74 -11.18 8.23
CA ARG A 151 19.00 -10.44 8.41
C ARG A 151 19.05 -9.78 9.78
N ARG A 152 19.93 -10.30 10.62
CA ARG A 152 20.24 -9.74 11.95
C ARG A 152 21.44 -8.81 11.85
N GLU A 153 21.18 -7.57 11.46
CA GLU A 153 22.14 -6.46 11.58
C GLU A 153 21.43 -5.26 12.18
#